data_AF-A0A5E4IIB0-F1
#
_entry.id   AF-A0A5E4IIB0-F1
#
_cell.length_a   1.000
_cell.length_b   1.000
_cell.length_c   1.000
_cell.angle_alpha   90.00
_cell.angle_beta   90.00
_cell.angle_gamma   90.00
#
_symmetry.space_group_name_H-M   'P 1'
#
loop_
_entity.id
_entity.type
_entity.pdbx_description
1 polymer ?
#
loop_
_entity_poly.entity_id
_entity_poly.type
_entity_poly.pdbx_seq_one_letter_code
_entity_poly.pdbx_strand_id
1 'polypeptide(L)'
;MQPANDKTEQACNLIAAEFLVPEDKFHEIWPSVQRDPDRFQKVARQFKVSEIVAVRRALDLQRITRSEFHDFYTDRTKQGQRATGQQGGDFYANQKLRVGRRFGETVVRAAREGKLLYRDAYRLTGLYGNTFEQFAKSLGLGSI
;
A
#
# COMPACT_ATOMS: atom_id res chain seq x y z
N MET A 1 -4.53 13.07 10.10
CA MET A 1 -5.02 11.77 10.60
C MET A 1 -5.08 11.86 12.12
N GLN A 2 -6.29 11.91 12.68
CA GLN A 2 -6.47 11.61 14.11
C GLN A 2 -6.46 10.07 14.25
N PRO A 3 -5.81 9.51 15.28
CA PRO A 3 -5.91 8.08 15.53
C PRO A 3 -7.38 7.73 15.81
N ALA A 4 -7.81 6.52 15.46
CA ALA A 4 -9.13 6.05 15.86
C ALA A 4 -9.25 6.12 17.39
N ASN A 5 -10.47 6.33 17.89
CA ASN A 5 -10.73 6.38 19.33
C ASN A 5 -10.67 4.99 20.01
N ASP A 6 -9.99 4.03 19.37
CA ASP A 6 -9.74 2.68 19.88
C ASP A 6 -8.45 2.69 20.69
N LYS A 7 -8.56 2.33 21.98
CA LYS A 7 -7.42 2.27 22.91
C LYS A 7 -6.36 1.26 22.45
N THR A 8 -6.77 0.18 21.80
CA THR A 8 -5.87 -0.85 21.26
C THR A 8 -5.05 -0.28 20.13
N GLU A 9 -5.69 0.43 19.19
CA GLU A 9 -5.00 1.06 18.07
C GLU A 9 -4.01 2.13 18.54
N GLN A 10 -4.38 2.92 19.56
CA GLN A 10 -3.49 3.90 20.17
C GLN A 10 -2.26 3.24 20.81
N ALA A 11 -2.45 2.15 21.56
CA ALA A 11 -1.35 1.39 22.14
C ALA A 11 -0.44 0.79 21.05
N CYS A 12 -1.02 0.18 20.02
CA CYS A 12 -0.27 -0.34 18.87
C CYS A 12 0.55 0.75 18.18
N ASN A 13 -0.04 1.94 17.97
CA ASN A 13 0.65 3.06 17.34
C ASN A 13 1.81 3.58 18.19
N LEU A 14 1.65 3.68 19.52
CA LEU A 14 2.72 4.09 20.43
C LEU A 14 3.87 3.07 20.43
N ILE A 15 3.55 1.78 20.54
CA ILE A 15 4.55 0.70 20.51
C ILE A 15 5.27 0.69 19.15
N ALA A 16 4.54 0.81 18.04
CA ALA A 16 5.14 0.84 16.71
C ALA A 16 6.05 2.08 16.53
N ALA A 17 5.64 3.25 17.03
CA ALA A 17 6.46 4.46 16.97
C ALA A 17 7.77 4.30 17.73
N GLU A 18 7.73 3.74 18.94
CA GLU A 18 8.93 3.46 19.74
C GLU A 18 9.82 2.40 19.09
N PHE A 19 9.23 1.32 18.59
CA PHE A 19 9.96 0.23 17.95
C PHE A 19 10.66 0.67 16.65
N LEU A 20 9.96 1.44 15.81
CA LEU A 20 10.48 1.85 14.51
C LEU A 20 11.49 3.00 14.62
N VAL A 21 11.26 3.94 15.53
CA VAL A 21 12.08 5.14 15.70
C VAL A 21 12.25 5.42 17.20
N PRO A 22 13.15 4.69 17.88
CA PRO A 22 13.34 4.82 19.33
C PRO A 22 13.65 6.25 19.75
N GLU A 23 13.04 6.70 20.85
CA GLU A 23 13.14 8.09 21.30
C GLU A 23 14.60 8.51 21.53
N ASP A 24 15.37 7.69 22.25
CA ASP A 24 16.78 7.96 22.57
C ASP A 24 17.61 8.14 21.30
N LYS A 25 17.42 7.24 20.32
CA LYS A 25 18.14 7.29 19.03
C LYS A 25 17.69 8.46 18.17
N PHE A 26 16.42 8.84 18.25
CA PHE A 26 15.94 10.04 17.59
C PHE A 26 16.63 11.29 18.16
N HIS A 27 16.70 11.41 19.49
CA HIS A 27 17.34 12.55 20.15
C HIS A 27 18.84 12.63 19.88
N GLU A 28 19.53 11.50 19.71
CA GLU A 28 20.94 11.47 19.29
C GLU A 28 21.14 12.12 17.91
N ILE A 29 20.29 11.82 16.92
CA ILE A 29 20.48 12.30 15.55
C ILE A 29 19.85 13.68 15.30
N TRP A 30 18.77 14.03 16.00
CA TRP A 30 17.96 15.21 15.71
C TRP A 30 18.76 16.52 15.67
N PRO A 31 19.69 16.79 16.61
CA PRO A 31 20.48 18.01 16.60
C PRO A 31 21.31 18.21 15.33
N SER A 32 21.76 17.10 14.71
CA SER A 32 22.58 17.11 13.49
C SER A 32 21.79 17.38 12.22
N VAL A 33 20.49 17.08 12.24
CA VAL A 33 19.61 17.18 11.06
C VAL A 33 18.60 18.31 11.15
N GLN A 34 18.26 18.84 12.34
CA GLN A 34 17.13 19.77 12.54
C GLN A 34 17.14 21.03 11.64
N ARG A 35 18.33 21.53 11.25
CA ARG A 35 18.49 22.70 10.38
C ARG A 35 18.51 22.36 8.89
N ASP A 36 18.54 21.07 8.57
CA ASP A 36 18.60 20.60 7.19
C ASP A 36 17.21 20.65 6.53
N PRO A 37 17.10 21.12 5.28
CA PRO A 37 15.85 21.06 4.52
C PRO A 37 15.30 19.63 4.39
N ASP A 38 16.18 18.64 4.27
CA ASP A 38 15.84 17.22 4.09
C ASP A 38 15.84 16.44 5.43
N ARG A 39 15.69 17.13 6.56
CA ARG A 39 15.80 16.54 7.91
C ARG A 39 14.97 15.27 8.09
N PHE A 40 13.74 15.27 7.59
CA PHE A 40 12.83 14.13 7.72
C PHE A 40 13.26 12.96 6.84
N GLN A 41 13.77 13.23 5.64
CA GLN A 41 14.31 12.22 4.76
C GLN A 41 15.57 11.59 5.36
N LYS A 42 16.43 12.37 6.01
CA LYS A 42 17.62 11.87 6.71
C LYS A 42 17.25 10.95 7.88
N VAL A 43 16.29 11.36 8.71
CA VAL A 43 15.74 10.51 9.79
C VAL A 43 15.15 9.22 9.21
N ALA A 44 14.33 9.31 8.16
CA ALA A 44 13.73 8.15 7.51
C ALA A 44 14.76 7.16 6.96
N ARG A 45 15.83 7.66 6.32
CA ARG A 45 16.92 6.83 5.81
C ARG A 45 17.73 6.17 6.92
N GLN A 46 17.88 6.81 8.08
CA GLN A 46 18.57 6.25 9.23
C GLN A 46 17.77 5.08 9.82
N PHE A 47 16.47 5.28 10.06
CA PHE A 47 15.60 4.28 10.70
C PHE A 47 14.92 3.31 9.72
N LYS A 48 15.16 3.46 8.41
CA LYS A 48 14.55 2.64 7.34
C LYS A 48 13.02 2.66 7.36
N VAL A 49 12.46 3.82 7.66
CA VAL A 49 11.02 4.07 7.66
C VAL A 49 10.63 4.99 6.51
N SER A 50 9.32 5.14 6.28
CA SER A 50 8.84 6.19 5.38
C SER A 50 9.06 7.57 6.00
N GLU A 51 9.22 8.58 5.15
CA GLU A 51 9.40 9.96 5.58
C GLU A 51 8.22 10.48 6.42
N ILE A 52 6.98 10.08 6.10
CA ILE A 52 5.81 10.44 6.90
C ILE A 52 5.86 9.86 8.32
N VAL A 53 6.45 8.66 8.51
CA VAL A 53 6.67 8.09 9.84
C VAL A 53 7.71 8.92 10.61
N ALA A 54 8.77 9.38 9.95
CA ALA A 54 9.76 10.27 10.57
C ALA A 54 9.16 11.63 10.98
N VAL A 55 8.35 12.26 10.12
CA VAL A 55 7.67 13.53 10.45
C VAL A 55 6.67 13.31 11.60
N ARG A 56 5.93 12.19 11.56
CA ARG A 56 5.00 11.85 12.63
C ARG A 56 5.71 11.66 13.96
N ARG A 57 6.84 10.95 13.98
CA ARG A 57 7.63 10.76 15.20
C ARG A 57 8.19 12.09 15.72
N ALA A 58 8.66 12.97 14.84
CA ALA A 58 9.10 14.31 15.25
C ALA A 58 7.97 15.12 15.90
N LEU A 59 6.73 14.98 15.41
CA LEU A 59 5.56 15.60 16.04
C LEU A 59 5.23 14.96 17.40
N ASP A 60 5.24 13.64 17.49
CA ASP A 60 4.95 12.90 18.73
C ASP A 60 5.97 13.27 19.83
N LEU A 61 7.23 13.50 19.47
CA LEU A 61 8.32 13.96 20.35
C LEU A 61 8.41 15.49 20.50
N GLN A 62 7.41 16.24 20.01
CA GLN A 62 7.31 17.70 20.11
C GLN A 62 8.52 18.47 19.53
N ARG A 63 9.19 17.89 18.53
CA ARG A 63 10.33 18.51 17.82
C ARG A 63 9.90 19.42 16.68
N ILE A 64 8.64 19.29 16.25
CA ILE A 64 8.00 20.12 15.24
C ILE A 64 6.60 20.51 15.68
N THR A 65 6.03 21.52 15.05
CA THR A 65 4.67 21.98 15.35
C THR A 65 3.62 21.20 14.55
N ARG A 66 2.36 21.23 15.01
CA ARG A 66 1.24 20.65 14.25
C ARG A 66 1.05 21.32 12.89
N SER A 67 1.32 22.61 12.76
CA SER A 67 1.25 23.32 11.49
C SER A 67 2.31 22.82 10.53
N GLU A 68 3.55 22.67 10.99
CA GLU A 68 4.65 22.13 10.17
C GLU A 68 4.37 20.70 9.68
N PHE A 69 3.80 19.84 10.54
CA PHE A 69 3.34 18.52 10.14
C PHE A 69 2.25 18.60 9.05
N HIS A 70 1.30 19.53 9.21
CA HIS A 70 0.21 19.71 8.26
C HIS A 70 0.70 20.22 6.91
N ASP A 71 1.64 21.17 6.91
CA ASP A 71 2.27 21.72 5.70
C ASP A 71 2.99 20.61 4.94
N PHE A 72 3.84 19.82 5.64
CA PHE A 72 4.52 18.66 5.06
C PHE A 72 3.54 17.66 4.45
N TYR A 73 2.47 17.33 5.18
CA TYR A 73 1.46 16.37 4.71
C TYR A 73 0.73 16.88 3.46
N THR A 74 0.40 18.18 3.43
CA THR A 74 -0.33 18.82 2.33
C THR A 74 0.52 18.92 1.07
N ASP A 75 1.81 19.20 1.20
CA ASP A 75 2.73 19.21 0.07
C ASP A 75 2.93 17.81 -0.51
N ARG A 76 3.03 16.79 0.34
CA ARG A 76 3.12 15.39 -0.08
C ARG A 76 1.86 14.90 -0.80
N THR A 77 0.67 15.25 -0.31
CA THR A 77 -0.59 14.86 -0.98
C THR A 77 -0.74 15.54 -2.34
N LYS A 78 -0.35 16.81 -2.48
CA LYS A 78 -0.33 17.50 -3.78
C LYS A 78 0.64 16.84 -4.77
N GLN A 79 1.82 16.42 -4.31
CA GLN A 79 2.78 15.69 -5.15
C GLN A 79 2.24 14.30 -5.55
N GLY A 80 1.62 13.58 -4.60
CA GLY A 80 0.98 12.30 -4.86
C GLY A 80 -0.17 12.40 -5.86
N GLN A 81 -1.06 13.38 -5.70
CA GLN A 81 -2.18 13.63 -6.62
C GLN A 81 -1.74 13.94 -8.05
N ARG A 82 -0.60 14.62 -8.23
CA ARG A 82 0.00 14.86 -9.55
C ARG A 82 0.55 13.57 -10.19
N ALA A 83 0.96 12.60 -9.38
CA ALA A 83 1.47 11.30 -9.85
C ALA A 83 0.36 10.24 -10.04
N THR A 84 -0.78 10.38 -9.36
CA THR A 84 -1.85 9.36 -9.32
C THR A 84 -3.05 9.69 -10.19
N GLY A 85 -2.85 9.86 -11.51
CA GLY A 85 -3.94 9.85 -12.49
C GLY A 85 -4.73 8.52 -12.57
N GLN A 86 -4.40 7.51 -11.77
CA GLN A 86 -5.14 6.25 -11.68
C GLN A 86 -5.40 5.89 -10.21
N GLN A 87 -6.67 6.00 -9.82
CA GLN A 87 -7.20 5.66 -8.52
C GLN A 87 -7.54 4.17 -8.50
N GLY A 88 -6.73 3.37 -7.78
CA GLY A 88 -7.01 1.95 -7.48
C GLY A 88 -6.11 0.94 -8.20
N GLY A 89 -6.05 -0.28 -7.65
CA GLY A 89 -5.45 -1.43 -8.33
C GLY A 89 -6.45 -2.06 -9.30
N ASP A 90 -6.00 -2.44 -10.49
CA ASP A 90 -6.83 -3.17 -11.45
C ASP A 90 -7.06 -4.61 -10.94
N PHE A 91 -8.31 -4.90 -10.56
CA PHE A 91 -8.72 -6.21 -10.07
C PHE A 91 -8.29 -7.34 -11.02
N TYR A 92 -8.50 -7.18 -12.33
CA TYR A 92 -8.17 -8.22 -13.31
C TYR A 92 -6.67 -8.33 -13.55
N ALA A 93 -5.93 -7.22 -13.48
CA ALA A 93 -4.46 -7.27 -13.46
C ALA A 93 -3.93 -8.08 -12.26
N ASN A 94 -4.51 -7.89 -11.07
CA ASN A 94 -4.16 -8.65 -9.88
C ASN A 94 -4.54 -10.14 -10.00
N GLN A 95 -5.71 -10.46 -10.56
CA GLN A 95 -6.11 -11.86 -10.78
C GLN A 95 -5.19 -12.56 -11.79
N LYS A 96 -4.71 -11.86 -12.83
CA LYS A 96 -3.73 -12.42 -13.79
C LYS A 96 -2.42 -12.82 -13.11
N LEU A 97 -1.96 -12.02 -12.14
CA LEU A 97 -0.76 -12.33 -11.37
C LEU A 97 -1.02 -13.51 -10.41
N ARG A 98 -2.14 -13.52 -9.70
CA ARG A 98 -2.49 -14.56 -8.72
C ARG A 98 -2.73 -15.93 -9.34
N VAL A 99 -3.51 -15.97 -10.42
CA VAL A 99 -3.86 -17.22 -11.13
C VAL A 99 -2.73 -17.63 -12.08
N GLY A 100 -1.95 -16.67 -12.57
CA GLY A 100 -0.95 -16.87 -13.61
C GLY A 100 -1.59 -16.89 -15.00
N ARG A 101 -1.04 -16.08 -15.92
CA ARG A 101 -1.59 -15.92 -17.28
C ARG A 101 -1.74 -17.25 -18.03
N ARG A 102 -0.67 -18.05 -18.09
CA ARG A 102 -0.67 -19.34 -18.82
C ARG A 102 -1.68 -20.32 -18.25
N PHE A 103 -1.72 -20.46 -16.93
CA PHE A 103 -2.67 -21.34 -16.26
C PHE A 103 -4.11 -20.89 -16.48
N GLY A 104 -4.39 -19.59 -16.32
CA GLY A 104 -5.70 -19.02 -16.62
C GLY A 104 -6.15 -19.26 -18.05
N GLU A 105 -5.28 -19.05 -19.03
CA GLU A 105 -5.57 -19.31 -20.45
C GLU A 105 -5.88 -20.80 -20.70
N THR A 106 -5.11 -21.73 -20.12
CA THR A 106 -5.35 -23.17 -20.24
C THR A 106 -6.68 -23.58 -19.63
N VAL A 107 -6.99 -23.11 -18.41
CA VAL A 107 -8.25 -23.43 -17.72
C VAL A 107 -9.46 -22.89 -18.48
N VAL A 108 -9.39 -21.64 -18.96
CA VAL A 108 -10.47 -21.03 -19.76
C VAL A 108 -10.71 -21.80 -21.06
N ARG A 109 -9.65 -22.15 -21.80
CA ARG A 109 -9.78 -22.93 -23.04
C ARG A 109 -10.37 -24.31 -22.78
N ALA A 110 -9.85 -25.03 -21.78
CA ALA A 110 -10.36 -26.36 -21.42
C ALA A 110 -11.85 -26.32 -21.02
N ALA A 111 -12.27 -25.27 -20.30
CA ALA A 111 -13.67 -25.09 -19.91
C ALA A 111 -14.59 -24.85 -21.12
N ARG A 112 -14.15 -24.03 -22.07
CA ARG A 112 -14.93 -23.71 -23.29
C ARG A 112 -14.98 -24.84 -24.30
N GLU A 113 -13.90 -25.61 -24.40
CA GLU A 113 -13.83 -26.81 -25.23
C GLU A 113 -14.58 -28.01 -24.62
N GLY A 114 -15.18 -27.85 -23.43
CA GLY A 114 -15.90 -28.92 -22.74
C GLY A 114 -15.00 -30.01 -22.15
N LYS A 115 -13.67 -29.81 -22.16
CA LYS A 115 -12.68 -30.72 -21.56
C LYS A 115 -12.60 -30.58 -20.02
N LEU A 116 -13.14 -29.49 -19.49
CA LEU A 116 -13.21 -29.18 -18.07
C LEU A 116 -14.60 -28.62 -17.74
N LEU A 117 -15.21 -29.05 -16.64
CA LEU A 117 -16.48 -28.46 -16.20
C LEU A 117 -16.24 -27.05 -15.65
N TYR A 118 -17.18 -26.14 -15.91
CA TYR A 118 -17.10 -24.76 -15.39
C TYR A 118 -17.00 -24.71 -13.86
N ARG A 119 -17.65 -25.62 -13.15
CA ARG A 119 -17.53 -25.73 -11.68
C ARG A 119 -16.07 -25.95 -11.25
N ASP A 120 -15.35 -26.78 -11.97
CA ASP A 120 -13.96 -27.11 -11.66
C ASP A 120 -13.03 -25.97 -12.12
N ALA A 121 -13.31 -25.33 -13.25
CA ALA A 121 -12.62 -24.12 -13.69
C ALA A 121 -12.75 -22.97 -12.67
N TYR A 122 -13.93 -22.78 -12.08
CA TYR A 122 -14.15 -21.80 -11.02
C TYR A 122 -13.36 -22.15 -9.77
N ARG A 123 -13.33 -23.43 -9.38
CA ARG A 123 -12.57 -23.88 -8.21
C ARG A 123 -11.05 -23.69 -8.41
N LEU A 124 -10.54 -23.95 -9.61
CA LEU A 124 -9.13 -23.80 -9.96
C LEU A 124 -8.69 -22.33 -10.01
N THR A 125 -9.56 -21.43 -10.45
CA THR A 125 -9.23 -20.00 -10.56
C THR A 125 -9.64 -19.19 -9.32
N GLY A 126 -10.59 -19.69 -8.53
CA GLY A 126 -11.26 -18.94 -7.46
C GLY A 126 -12.17 -17.80 -7.99
N LEU A 127 -12.51 -17.83 -9.28
CA LEU A 127 -13.34 -16.81 -9.94
C LEU A 127 -14.63 -17.47 -10.43
N TYR A 128 -15.77 -16.85 -10.16
CA TYR A 128 -17.09 -17.46 -10.38
C TYR A 128 -17.97 -16.58 -11.27
N GLY A 129 -18.79 -17.22 -12.11
CA GLY A 129 -19.77 -16.55 -12.95
C GLY A 129 -19.17 -15.43 -13.81
N ASN A 130 -19.77 -14.24 -13.73
CA ASN A 130 -19.36 -13.08 -14.55
C ASN A 130 -17.91 -12.64 -14.28
N THR A 131 -17.38 -12.85 -13.07
CA THR A 131 -15.99 -12.52 -12.75
C THR A 131 -15.02 -13.43 -13.51
N PHE A 132 -15.37 -14.70 -13.70
CA PHE A 132 -14.60 -15.61 -14.53
C PHE A 132 -14.62 -15.19 -16.01
N GLU A 133 -15.78 -14.77 -16.52
CA GLU A 133 -15.90 -14.29 -17.91
C GLU A 133 -15.13 -13.00 -18.17
N GLN A 134 -15.19 -12.04 -17.25
CA GLN A 134 -14.41 -10.81 -17.35
C GLN A 134 -12.90 -11.07 -17.22
N PHE A 135 -12.50 -12.04 -16.39
CA PHE A 135 -11.12 -12.49 -16.33
C PHE A 135 -10.67 -13.13 -17.66
N ALA A 136 -11.50 -13.99 -18.27
CA ALA A 136 -11.24 -14.55 -19.59
C ALA A 136 -11.09 -13.45 -20.67
N LYS A 137 -11.98 -12.45 -20.68
CA LYS A 137 -11.85 -11.26 -21.55
C LYS A 137 -10.53 -10.53 -21.31
N SER A 138 -10.15 -10.34 -20.05
CA SER A 138 -8.90 -9.68 -19.70
C SER A 138 -7.66 -10.45 -20.21
N LEU A 139 -7.74 -11.78 -20.36
CA LEU A 139 -6.70 -12.63 -20.94
C LEU A 139 -6.69 -12.63 -22.48
N GLY A 140 -7.58 -11.89 -23.13
CA GLY A 140 -7.76 -11.91 -24.59
C GLY A 140 -8.57 -13.12 -25.09
N LEU A 141 -9.22 -13.84 -24.17
CA LEU A 141 -10.10 -14.97 -24.47
C LEU A 141 -11.55 -14.54 -24.25
N GLY A 142 -12.02 -13.46 -24.86
CA GLY A 142 -13.45 -13.10 -24.82
C GLY A 142 -14.31 -14.19 -25.48
N SER A 143 -15.53 -14.40 -24.98
CA SER A 143 -16.54 -15.20 -25.69
C SER A 143 -17.00 -14.42 -26.93
N ILE A 144 -17.16 -15.09 -28.08
CA ILE A 144 -17.90 -14.56 -29.23
C ILE A 144 -19.38 -14.52 -28.87
#